data_AF-A0A433TJQ5-F1
#
_entry.id   AF-A0A433TJQ5-F1
#
_cell.length_a   1.000
_cell.length_b   1.000
_cell.length_c   1.000
_cell.angle_alpha   90.00
_cell.angle_beta   90.00
_cell.angle_gamma   90.00
#
_symmetry.space_group_name_H-M   'P 1'
#
loop_
_entity.id
_entity.type
_entity.pdbx_description
1 polymer ?
#
loop_
_entity_poly.entity_id
_entity_poly.type
_entity_poly.pdbx_seq_one_letter_code
_entity_poly.pdbx_strand_id
1 'polypeptide(L)'
;DLDWFKSKGCTRRRIPCPKGGLVLWDSRLFHANARPVEGRQHPGRWRFVVFVCMTPAAWASPSDLQVKRRAYQELKMTTHWPSEEVNTFSVYINKGKAKDPAELCDLPEIAKSEEAKRLAGVLPYDDDEEEDDSVEEGLESRSPFRPIWNKEKWAFHIEEFKRGEAKNKPRAGKRAAFKKIS
;
A
#
# COMPACT_ATOMS: atom_id res chain seq x y z
N ASP A 1 -0.32 27.99 3.22
CA ASP A 1 -0.96 26.65 3.28
C ASP A 1 -1.55 26.30 4.65
N LEU A 2 -0.76 26.29 5.74
CA LEU A 2 -1.30 25.89 7.05
C LEU A 2 -2.49 26.74 7.52
N ASP A 3 -2.46 28.04 7.29
CA ASP A 3 -3.56 28.92 7.71
C ASP A 3 -4.82 28.75 6.86
N TRP A 4 -4.67 28.30 5.61
CA TRP A 4 -5.80 27.89 4.77
C TRP A 4 -6.48 26.63 5.35
N PHE A 5 -5.72 25.63 5.76
CA PHE A 5 -6.30 24.44 6.40
C PHE A 5 -6.97 24.78 7.73
N LYS A 6 -6.37 25.65 8.54
CA LYS A 6 -6.98 26.12 9.79
C LYS A 6 -8.28 26.88 9.54
N SER A 7 -8.34 27.75 8.52
CA SER A 7 -9.57 28.48 8.19
C SER A 7 -10.69 27.58 7.66
N LYS A 8 -10.35 26.39 7.17
CA LYS A 8 -11.30 25.30 6.84
C LYS A 8 -11.65 24.41 8.04
N GLY A 9 -11.20 24.76 9.25
CA GLY A 9 -11.48 24.00 10.48
C GLY A 9 -10.59 22.78 10.71
N CYS A 10 -9.55 22.57 9.89
CA CYS A 10 -8.63 21.46 10.08
C CYS A 10 -7.71 21.70 11.28
N THR A 11 -7.52 20.67 12.11
CA THR A 11 -6.60 20.72 13.25
C THR A 11 -5.32 19.95 12.94
N ARG A 12 -4.15 20.55 13.24
CA ARG A 12 -2.88 19.85 13.11
C ARG A 12 -2.66 18.96 14.32
N ARG A 13 -2.57 17.64 14.11
CA ARG A 13 -2.25 16.67 15.15
C ARG A 13 -0.97 15.91 14.81
N ARG A 14 -0.14 15.68 15.84
CA ARG A 14 1.00 14.78 15.74
C ARG A 14 0.60 13.45 16.34
N ILE A 15 0.72 12.38 15.57
CA ILE A 15 0.35 11.04 16.02
C ILE A 15 1.60 10.33 16.55
N PRO A 16 1.74 10.11 17.86
CA PRO A 16 2.78 9.24 18.39
C PRO A 16 2.45 7.78 18.05
N CYS A 17 3.45 7.00 17.70
CA CYS A 17 3.31 5.57 17.45
C CYS A 17 4.48 4.84 18.12
N PRO A 18 4.23 3.88 19.02
CA PRO A 18 5.30 3.08 19.63
C PRO A 18 5.91 2.12 18.61
N LYS A 19 7.06 1.51 18.97
CA LYS A 19 7.66 0.42 18.17
C LYS A 19 6.62 -0.68 17.98
N GLY A 20 6.46 -1.14 16.73
CA GLY A 20 5.49 -2.18 16.36
C GLY A 20 4.05 -1.69 16.22
N GLY A 21 3.77 -0.41 16.50
CA GLY A 21 2.45 0.16 16.26
C GLY A 21 2.17 0.37 14.78
N LEU A 22 0.88 0.36 14.42
CA LEU A 22 0.38 0.62 13.09
C LEU A 22 -0.37 1.96 13.07
N VAL A 23 -0.09 2.78 12.06
CA VAL A 23 -0.84 4.02 11.81
C VAL A 23 -1.59 3.84 10.50
N LEU A 24 -2.92 3.83 10.57
CA LEU A 24 -3.80 3.80 9.40
C LEU A 24 -4.49 5.15 9.27
N TRP A 25 -4.65 5.61 8.03
CA TRP A 25 -5.39 6.81 7.72
C TRP A 25 -6.14 6.67 6.39
N ASP A 26 -7.24 7.41 6.28
CA ASP A 26 -7.98 7.54 5.02
C ASP A 26 -7.11 8.25 3.97
N SER A 27 -7.10 7.76 2.73
CA SER A 27 -6.25 8.30 1.66
C SER A 27 -6.48 9.78 1.35
N ARG A 28 -7.64 10.33 1.72
CA ARG A 28 -7.99 11.76 1.57
C ARG A 28 -7.47 12.62 2.71
N LEU A 29 -6.91 12.02 3.77
CA LEU A 29 -6.36 12.76 4.90
C LEU A 29 -5.08 13.49 4.48
N PHE A 30 -5.09 14.82 4.63
CA PHE A 30 -3.88 15.61 4.50
C PHE A 30 -2.90 15.25 5.63
N HIS A 31 -1.74 14.71 5.26
CA HIS A 31 -0.73 14.24 6.20
C HIS A 31 0.67 14.64 5.74
N ALA A 32 1.60 14.72 6.69
CA ALA A 32 3.00 15.01 6.42
C ALA A 32 3.90 14.39 7.49
N ASN A 33 5.15 14.11 7.11
CA ASN A 33 6.15 13.63 8.05
C ASN A 33 6.44 14.69 9.11
N ALA A 34 6.31 14.32 10.39
CA ALA A 34 6.71 15.20 11.49
C ALA A 34 8.25 15.33 11.53
N ARG A 35 8.73 16.56 11.71
CA ARG A 35 10.15 16.83 11.96
C ARG A 35 10.58 16.29 13.33
N PRO A 36 11.87 15.91 13.50
CA PRO A 36 12.41 15.59 14.83
C PRO A 36 12.23 16.79 15.76
N VAL A 37 12.08 16.50 17.06
CA VAL A 37 11.96 17.52 18.11
C VAL A 37 13.27 17.56 18.87
N GLU A 38 13.80 18.76 19.03
CA GLU A 38 14.97 19.02 19.85
C GLU A 38 14.68 18.73 21.33
N GLY A 39 15.65 18.23 22.08
CA GLY A 39 15.46 17.87 23.49
C GLY A 39 14.58 16.64 23.75
N ARG A 40 14.27 15.84 22.71
CA ARG A 40 13.52 14.58 22.90
C ARG A 40 14.25 13.65 23.87
N GLN A 41 13.49 12.92 24.70
CA GLN A 41 14.00 12.04 25.76
C GLN A 41 15.07 11.03 25.31
N HIS A 42 15.02 10.59 24.04
CA HIS A 42 15.94 9.59 23.50
C HIS A 42 16.57 10.07 22.18
N PRO A 43 17.58 10.97 22.21
CA PRO A 43 18.14 11.61 21.03
C PRO A 43 18.87 10.66 20.07
N GLY A 44 19.30 9.48 20.54
CA GLY A 44 19.94 8.44 19.71
C GLY A 44 18.97 7.49 18.99
N ARG A 45 17.66 7.50 19.29
CA ARG A 45 16.71 6.55 18.67
C ARG A 45 16.32 6.96 17.27
N TRP A 46 16.49 6.08 16.29
CA TRP A 46 16.10 6.35 14.90
C TRP A 46 14.61 6.09 14.70
N ARG A 47 13.98 6.83 13.78
CA ARG A 47 12.63 6.54 13.30
C ARG A 47 12.75 5.68 12.06
N PHE A 48 12.35 4.42 12.18
CA PHE A 48 12.22 3.49 11.07
C PHE A 48 10.75 3.17 10.86
N VAL A 49 10.28 3.27 9.62
CA VAL A 49 8.89 3.01 9.23
C VAL A 49 8.87 2.22 7.94
N VAL A 50 7.90 1.33 7.81
CA VAL A 50 7.60 0.63 6.57
C VAL A 50 6.28 1.19 6.06
N PHE A 51 6.29 1.76 4.85
CA PHE A 51 5.07 2.22 4.22
C PHE A 51 4.41 1.07 3.49
N VAL A 52 3.14 0.81 3.82
CA VAL A 52 2.31 -0.17 3.13
C VAL A 52 1.17 0.59 2.47
N CYS A 53 1.05 0.48 1.16
CA CYS A 53 -0.11 0.97 0.43
C CYS A 53 -0.99 -0.23 0.07
N MET A 54 -2.30 -0.08 0.23
CA MET A 54 -3.28 -1.12 -0.04
C MET A 54 -4.38 -0.53 -0.93
N THR A 55 -4.75 -1.28 -1.96
CA THR A 55 -5.92 -1.02 -2.78
C THR A 55 -6.67 -2.34 -3.02
N PRO A 56 -7.98 -2.29 -3.32
CA PRO A 56 -8.73 -3.49 -3.67
C PRO A 56 -8.07 -4.29 -4.79
N ALA A 57 -8.03 -5.61 -4.67
CA ALA A 57 -7.44 -6.49 -5.69
C ALA A 57 -8.08 -6.31 -7.08
N ALA A 58 -9.40 -6.03 -7.10
CA ALA A 58 -10.17 -5.75 -8.31
C ALA A 58 -9.69 -4.53 -9.11
N TRP A 59 -8.88 -3.65 -8.53
CA TRP A 59 -8.30 -2.50 -9.24
C TRP A 59 -7.03 -2.86 -10.01
N ALA A 60 -6.38 -3.98 -9.69
CA ALA A 60 -5.13 -4.36 -10.33
C ALA A 60 -5.36 -5.04 -11.68
N SER A 61 -4.62 -4.61 -12.70
CA SER A 61 -4.64 -5.31 -13.99
C SER A 61 -3.93 -6.67 -13.90
N PRO A 62 -4.21 -7.61 -14.82
CA PRO A 62 -3.46 -8.86 -14.88
C PRO A 62 -1.94 -8.67 -15.04
N SER A 63 -1.51 -7.63 -15.76
CA SER A 63 -0.09 -7.26 -15.90
C SER A 63 0.52 -6.76 -14.60
N ASP A 64 -0.21 -5.97 -13.82
CA ASP A 64 0.27 -5.49 -12.52
C ASP A 64 0.44 -6.66 -11.53
N LEU A 65 -0.52 -7.58 -11.51
CA LEU A 65 -0.42 -8.81 -10.71
C LEU A 65 0.76 -9.68 -11.13
N GLN A 66 1.10 -9.74 -12.43
CA GLN A 66 2.29 -10.44 -12.89
C GLN A 66 3.57 -9.79 -12.35
N VAL A 67 3.65 -8.46 -12.30
CA VAL A 67 4.78 -7.75 -11.69
C VAL A 67 4.88 -8.06 -10.19
N LYS A 68 3.75 -8.08 -9.47
CA LYS A 68 3.73 -8.46 -8.04
C LYS A 68 4.23 -9.87 -7.79
N ARG A 69 3.79 -10.84 -8.60
CA ARG A 69 4.29 -12.23 -8.54
C ARG A 69 5.80 -12.31 -8.70
N ARG A 70 6.32 -11.63 -9.73
CA ARG A 70 7.77 -11.55 -9.96
C ARG A 70 8.48 -10.86 -8.79
N ALA A 71 7.94 -9.75 -8.29
CA ALA A 71 8.52 -9.04 -7.14
C ALA A 71 8.61 -9.93 -5.90
N TYR A 72 7.57 -10.72 -5.61
CA TYR A 72 7.56 -11.68 -4.52
C TYR A 72 8.60 -12.79 -4.71
N GLN A 73 8.71 -13.38 -5.91
CA GLN A 73 9.67 -14.44 -6.21
C GLN A 73 11.12 -13.96 -6.16
N GLU A 74 11.36 -12.72 -6.60
CA GLU A 74 12.69 -12.11 -6.65
C GLU A 74 13.04 -11.33 -5.36
N LEU A 75 12.16 -11.37 -4.35
CA LEU A 75 12.33 -10.66 -3.06
C LEU A 75 12.56 -9.14 -3.23
N LYS A 76 11.84 -8.54 -4.17
CA LYS A 76 11.91 -7.11 -4.51
C LYS A 76 10.74 -6.32 -3.94
N MET A 77 11.01 -5.04 -3.67
CA MET A 77 9.97 -4.06 -3.34
C MET A 77 9.32 -3.46 -4.60
N THR A 78 8.04 -3.12 -4.49
CA THR A 78 7.27 -2.43 -5.53
C THR A 78 7.22 -0.92 -5.32
N THR A 79 6.87 -0.18 -6.37
CA THR A 79 6.55 1.26 -6.33
C THR A 79 5.31 1.56 -5.46
N HIS A 80 5.03 2.86 -5.28
CA HIS A 80 4.05 3.34 -4.30
C HIS A 80 2.60 2.90 -4.58
N TRP A 81 2.16 2.90 -5.85
CA TRP A 81 0.80 2.50 -6.21
C TRP A 81 0.70 0.98 -6.35
N PRO A 82 -0.08 0.28 -5.50
CA PRO A 82 -0.14 -1.17 -5.53
C PRO A 82 -1.09 -1.75 -6.59
N SER A 83 -1.85 -0.97 -7.36
CA SER A 83 -2.80 -1.52 -8.35
C SER A 83 -2.68 -0.95 -9.75
N GLU A 84 -1.89 0.09 -9.97
CA GLU A 84 -1.78 0.75 -11.27
C GLU A 84 -0.30 1.06 -11.55
N GLU A 85 0.17 0.71 -12.75
CA GLU A 85 1.56 0.86 -13.18
C GLU A 85 2.56 0.30 -12.16
N VAL A 86 2.28 -0.90 -11.64
CA VAL A 86 3.11 -1.54 -10.63
C VAL A 86 4.48 -1.85 -11.24
N ASN A 87 5.54 -1.39 -10.57
CA ASN A 87 6.92 -1.62 -11.00
C ASN A 87 7.80 -1.96 -9.79
N THR A 88 8.96 -2.55 -10.03
CA THR A 88 9.92 -2.91 -8.98
C THR A 88 11.05 -1.88 -8.88
N PHE A 89 11.56 -1.67 -7.67
CA PHE A 89 12.77 -0.88 -7.49
C PHE A 89 14.00 -1.58 -8.07
N SER A 90 14.97 -0.78 -8.51
CA SER A 90 16.28 -1.29 -8.91
C SER A 90 17.04 -1.81 -7.69
N VAL A 91 17.77 -2.91 -7.85
CA VAL A 91 18.72 -3.43 -6.86
C VAL A 91 19.95 -2.54 -6.71
N TYR A 92 20.10 -1.55 -7.59
CA TYR A 92 21.18 -0.57 -7.53
C TYR A 92 20.76 0.70 -6.82
N ILE A 93 21.51 1.01 -5.77
CA ILE A 93 21.47 2.27 -5.02
C ILE A 93 22.36 3.29 -5.75
N ASN A 94 22.04 4.58 -5.60
CA ASN A 94 22.84 5.71 -6.10
C ASN A 94 23.08 5.68 -7.64
N LYS A 95 21.99 5.66 -8.42
CA LYS A 95 22.04 5.73 -9.90
C LYS A 95 22.94 4.65 -10.54
N GLY A 96 22.90 3.42 -10.03
CA GLY A 96 23.68 2.32 -10.60
C GLY A 96 25.08 2.11 -10.00
N LYS A 97 25.51 2.96 -9.05
CA LYS A 97 26.90 2.96 -8.56
C LYS A 97 27.16 2.00 -7.40
N ALA A 98 26.13 1.60 -6.67
CA ALA A 98 26.24 0.66 -5.57
C ALA A 98 25.10 -0.36 -5.67
N LYS A 99 25.36 -1.61 -5.32
CA LYS A 99 24.30 -2.61 -5.14
C LYS A 99 23.82 -2.53 -3.69
N ASP A 100 22.54 -2.81 -3.45
CA ASP A 100 22.05 -3.00 -2.09
C ASP A 100 22.88 -4.11 -1.40
N PRO A 101 23.54 -3.82 -0.27
CA PRO A 101 24.36 -4.80 0.43
C PRO A 101 23.54 -5.94 1.05
N ALA A 102 22.23 -5.76 1.24
CA ALA A 102 21.36 -6.75 1.84
C ALA A 102 20.51 -7.44 0.74
N GLU A 103 21.02 -8.53 0.18
CA GLU A 103 20.15 -9.48 -0.51
C GLU A 103 19.34 -10.21 0.56
N LEU A 104 18.04 -9.91 0.64
CA LEU A 104 17.12 -10.77 1.37
C LEU A 104 17.18 -12.13 0.69
N CYS A 105 17.68 -13.15 1.38
CA CYS A 105 17.85 -14.48 0.79
C CYS A 105 16.63 -15.38 1.00
N ASP A 106 15.80 -15.09 2.00
CA ASP A 106 14.59 -15.87 2.29
C ASP A 106 13.51 -15.03 2.97
N LEU A 107 12.25 -15.39 2.73
CA LEU A 107 11.10 -14.84 3.43
C LEU A 107 10.89 -15.55 4.77
N PRO A 108 10.39 -14.85 5.80
CA PRO A 108 9.95 -15.53 7.01
C PRO A 108 8.74 -16.43 6.70
N GLU A 109 8.55 -17.51 7.47
CA GLU A 109 7.47 -18.49 7.24
C GLU A 109 6.07 -17.86 7.17
N ILE A 110 5.80 -16.83 7.99
CA ILE A 110 4.53 -16.09 7.94
C ILE A 110 4.27 -15.44 6.58
N ALA A 111 5.32 -15.00 5.89
CA ALA A 111 5.21 -14.38 4.57
C ALA A 111 5.06 -15.42 3.45
N LYS A 112 5.32 -16.71 3.72
CA LYS A 112 5.12 -17.83 2.79
C LYS A 112 3.71 -18.43 2.86
N SER A 113 2.88 -17.98 3.81
CA SER A 113 1.49 -18.41 3.96
C SER A 113 0.62 -18.03 2.76
N GLU A 114 -0.48 -18.77 2.55
CA GLU A 114 -1.44 -18.48 1.48
C GLU A 114 -2.08 -17.11 1.65
N GLU A 115 -2.41 -16.71 2.89
CA GLU A 115 -2.93 -15.38 3.20
C GLU A 115 -1.94 -14.26 2.81
N ALA A 116 -0.66 -14.41 3.16
CA ALA A 116 0.37 -13.44 2.77
C ALA A 116 0.55 -13.36 1.25
N LYS A 117 0.48 -14.49 0.55
CA LYS A 117 0.53 -14.53 -0.92
C LYS A 117 -0.69 -13.87 -1.56
N ARG A 118 -1.90 -14.02 -1.00
CA ARG A 118 -3.12 -13.31 -1.44
C ARG A 118 -2.98 -11.79 -1.22
N LEU A 119 -2.53 -11.37 -0.04
CA LEU A 119 -2.26 -9.96 0.27
C LEU A 119 -1.18 -9.34 -0.65
N ALA A 120 -0.15 -10.10 -0.98
CA ALA A 120 0.91 -9.70 -1.90
C ALA A 120 0.48 -9.69 -3.39
N GLY A 121 -0.74 -10.15 -3.71
CA GLY A 121 -1.23 -10.27 -5.08
C GLY A 121 -0.55 -11.39 -5.89
N VAL A 122 0.03 -12.37 -5.21
CA VAL A 122 0.63 -13.56 -5.83
C VAL A 122 -0.45 -14.56 -6.20
N LEU A 123 -1.35 -14.82 -5.25
CA LEU A 123 -2.52 -15.67 -5.43
C LEU A 123 -3.78 -14.81 -5.59
N PRO A 124 -4.77 -15.28 -6.37
CA PRO A 124 -6.07 -14.63 -6.44
C PRO A 124 -6.81 -14.77 -5.10
N TYR A 125 -7.81 -13.91 -4.90
CA TYR A 125 -8.83 -14.13 -3.88
C TYR A 125 -9.89 -15.05 -4.50
N ASP A 126 -10.29 -16.08 -3.77
CA ASP A 126 -11.35 -17.00 -4.20
C ASP A 126 -12.69 -16.37 -3.79
N ASP A 127 -13.45 -15.88 -4.77
CA ASP A 127 -14.76 -15.24 -4.55
C ASP A 127 -15.86 -16.25 -4.13
N ASP A 128 -15.53 -17.56 -4.20
CA ASP A 128 -16.39 -18.72 -3.97
C ASP A 128 -15.94 -19.60 -2.79
N GLU A 129 -14.99 -19.14 -1.95
CA GLU A 129 -14.81 -19.76 -0.63
C GLU A 129 -16.13 -19.56 0.13
N GLU A 130 -16.99 -20.61 0.17
CA GLU A 130 -18.14 -20.60 1.06
C GLU A 130 -17.63 -20.29 2.46
N GLU A 131 -18.21 -19.26 3.08
CA GLU A 131 -17.92 -18.93 4.46
C GLU A 131 -18.27 -20.17 5.28
N ASP A 132 -17.24 -20.86 5.80
CA ASP A 132 -17.45 -21.90 6.78
C ASP A 132 -17.94 -21.22 8.06
N ASP A 133 -19.24 -20.96 8.13
CA ASP A 133 -19.94 -20.46 9.31
C ASP A 133 -20.04 -21.54 10.40
N SER A 134 -19.47 -22.75 10.19
CA SER A 134 -19.47 -23.83 11.18
C SER A 134 -18.35 -23.74 12.22
N VAL A 135 -17.54 -22.67 12.20
CA VAL A 135 -16.60 -22.41 13.31
C VAL A 135 -17.42 -21.99 14.53
N GLU A 136 -17.60 -22.94 15.46
CA GLU A 136 -18.15 -22.70 16.81
C GLU A 136 -17.55 -21.42 17.42
N GLU A 137 -18.39 -20.68 18.15
CA GLU A 137 -18.03 -19.55 19.00
C GLU A 137 -16.88 -19.93 19.96
N GLY A 138 -15.64 -19.89 19.51
CA GLY A 138 -14.51 -20.32 20.33
C GLY A 138 -13.16 -20.54 19.67
N LEU A 139 -13.05 -20.68 18.34
CA LEU A 139 -11.75 -20.83 17.67
C LEU A 139 -11.33 -19.58 16.90
N GLU A 140 -10.16 -19.05 17.26
CA GLU A 140 -9.47 -17.88 16.69
C GLU A 140 -8.96 -18.09 15.24
N SER A 141 -9.77 -18.62 14.33
CA SER A 141 -9.40 -18.68 12.89
C SER A 141 -9.80 -17.42 12.12
N ARG A 142 -10.74 -16.64 12.67
CA ARG A 142 -11.21 -15.39 12.07
C ARG A 142 -10.40 -14.24 12.65
N SER A 143 -9.57 -13.60 11.82
CA SER A 143 -9.02 -12.29 12.18
C SER A 143 -10.21 -11.36 12.45
N PRO A 144 -10.34 -10.77 13.66
CA PRO A 144 -11.45 -9.87 14.00
C PRO A 144 -11.47 -8.61 13.12
N PHE A 145 -10.45 -8.44 12.27
CA PHE A 145 -10.30 -7.36 11.31
C PHE A 145 -10.63 -7.73 9.87
N ARG A 146 -11.12 -8.95 9.56
CA ARG A 146 -11.58 -9.31 8.20
C ARG A 146 -13.06 -8.91 8.05
N PRO A 147 -13.38 -7.74 7.44
CA PRO A 147 -14.76 -7.34 7.23
C PRO A 147 -15.46 -8.33 6.29
N ILE A 148 -16.73 -8.63 6.58
CA ILE A 148 -17.60 -9.40 5.68
C ILE A 148 -17.64 -8.67 4.33
N TRP A 149 -17.31 -9.37 3.25
CA TRP A 149 -17.29 -8.78 1.91
C TRP A 149 -18.71 -8.49 1.44
N ASN A 150 -19.13 -7.24 1.60
CA ASN A 150 -20.45 -6.80 1.15
C ASN A 150 -20.38 -6.32 -0.30
N LYS A 151 -20.69 -7.22 -1.24
CA LYS A 151 -20.67 -6.96 -2.70
C LYS A 151 -21.48 -5.71 -3.07
N GLU A 152 -22.64 -5.50 -2.47
CA GLU A 152 -23.53 -4.36 -2.75
C GLU A 152 -22.96 -3.02 -2.24
N LYS A 153 -22.41 -3.01 -1.02
CA LYS A 153 -21.80 -1.84 -0.39
C LYS A 153 -20.57 -1.37 -1.17
N TRP A 154 -19.78 -2.29 -1.71
CA TRP A 154 -18.56 -1.97 -2.43
C TRP A 154 -18.76 -1.75 -3.93
N ALA A 155 -19.86 -2.23 -4.52
CA ALA A 155 -20.18 -2.07 -5.94
C ALA A 155 -20.13 -0.60 -6.39
N PHE A 156 -20.66 0.32 -5.58
CA PHE A 156 -20.63 1.76 -5.88
C PHE A 156 -19.19 2.28 -6.04
N HIS A 157 -18.29 1.95 -5.11
CA HIS A 157 -16.90 2.40 -5.13
C HIS A 157 -16.11 1.78 -6.29
N ILE A 158 -16.38 0.52 -6.62
CA ILE A 158 -15.78 -0.16 -7.77
C ILE A 158 -16.19 0.52 -9.08
N GLU A 159 -17.47 0.85 -9.24
CA GLU A 159 -17.98 1.55 -10.42
C GLU A 159 -17.49 3.00 -10.50
N GLU A 160 -17.36 3.69 -9.37
CA GLU A 160 -16.77 5.02 -9.31
C GLU A 160 -15.29 5.01 -9.77
N PHE A 161 -14.51 4.03 -9.31
CA PHE A 161 -13.11 3.85 -9.72
C PHE A 161 -12.99 3.62 -11.23
N LYS A 162 -13.76 2.67 -11.79
CA LYS A 162 -13.79 2.39 -13.24
C LYS A 162 -14.17 3.63 -14.07
N ARG A 163 -15.10 4.46 -13.58
CA ARG A 163 -15.49 5.72 -14.22
C ARG A 163 -14.37 6.76 -14.17
N GLY A 164 -13.58 6.79 -13.10
CA GLY A 164 -12.39 7.64 -12.97
C GLY A 164 -11.30 7.28 -13.99
N GLU A 165 -11.00 5.99 -14.14
CA GLU A 165 -10.05 5.50 -15.15
C GLU A 165 -10.50 5.82 -16.58
N ALA A 166 -11.80 5.66 -16.89
CA ALA A 166 -12.34 5.99 -18.20
C ALA A 166 -12.15 7.47 -18.58
N LYS A 167 -12.14 8.38 -17.59
CA LYS A 167 -11.89 9.82 -17.79
C LYS A 167 -10.40 10.16 -17.96
N ASN A 168 -9.51 9.35 -17.40
CA ASN A 168 -8.05 9.54 -17.46
C ASN A 168 -7.35 8.76 -18.57
N LYS A 169 -8.08 8.01 -19.42
CA LYS A 169 -7.47 7.39 -20.60
C LYS A 169 -6.75 8.44 -21.46
N PRO A 170 -5.45 8.27 -21.76
CA PRO A 170 -4.74 9.21 -22.60
C PRO A 170 -5.41 9.24 -23.98
N ARG A 171 -5.86 10.41 -24.41
CA ARG A 171 -6.36 10.61 -25.77
C ARG A 171 -5.25 10.21 -26.73
N ALA A 172 -5.51 9.23 -27.59
CA ALA A 172 -4.60 8.85 -28.66
C ALA A 172 -4.20 10.10 -29.44
N GLY A 173 -2.91 10.48 -29.39
CA GLY A 173 -2.34 11.45 -30.34
C GLY A 173 -1.70 12.73 -29.82
N LYS A 174 -1.36 12.93 -28.53
CA LYS A 174 -0.45 14.05 -28.14
C LYS A 174 0.55 13.66 -27.05
N ARG A 175 1.80 13.36 -27.45
CA ARG A 175 2.97 13.44 -26.56
C ARG A 175 3.17 14.90 -26.17
N ALA A 176 2.78 15.28 -24.96
CA ALA A 176 3.21 16.54 -24.37
C ALA A 176 4.62 16.36 -23.81
N ALA A 177 5.60 16.99 -24.44
CA ALA A 177 6.95 17.09 -23.91
C ALA A 177 6.92 17.88 -22.60
N PHE A 178 7.23 17.23 -21.48
CA PHE A 178 7.47 17.93 -20.22
C PHE A 178 8.83 18.64 -20.32
N LYS A 179 8.77 19.96 -20.44
CA LYS A 179 9.93 20.85 -20.32
C LYS A 179 10.32 20.87 -18.84
N LYS A 180 11.54 20.42 -18.52
CA LYS A 180 12.17 20.63 -17.21
C LYS A 180 12.12 22.12 -16.88
N ILE A 181 11.52 22.48 -15.75
CA ILE A 181 11.71 23.78 -15.12
C ILE A 181 12.85 23.58 -14.10
N SER A 182 13.77 24.55 -14.12
CA SER A 182 15.10 24.61 -13.50
C SER A 182 15.17 24.21 -12.03
#